data_AF-A0A5R8QH37-F1
#
_entry.id   AF-A0A5R8QH37-F1
#
_cell.length_a   1.000
_cell.length_b   1.000
_cell.length_c   1.000
_cell.angle_alpha   90.00
_cell.angle_beta   90.00
_cell.angle_gamma   90.00
#
_symmetry.space_group_name_H-M   'P 1'
#
loop_
_entity.id
_entity.type
_entity.pdbx_description
1 polymer ?
#
loop_
_entity_poly.entity_id
_entity_poly.type
_entity_poly.pdbx_seq_one_letter_code
_entity_poly.pdbx_strand_id
1 'polypeptide(L)'
;MMKLFKLLFSIALFAFMIGSTVFIQENRTDIVHAASTSTPPPAAVNEIFPDPNLAAVIAGTLGVSIIDVVTQTQLDGLTDLGASYSNIGSIDGIEYLPNLAYFYLNDNQISDISPLASTSFSNLSYLGFGKATV
;
A
#
# COMPACT_ATOMS: atom_id res chain seq x y z
N MET A 1 -0.67 40.78 -2.79
CA MET A 1 -0.60 39.45 -3.44
C MET A 1 -0.35 38.30 -2.47
N MET A 2 0.54 38.41 -1.47
CA MET A 2 0.84 37.30 -0.52
C MET A 2 -0.30 36.87 0.44
N LYS A 3 -1.34 37.70 0.64
CA LYS A 3 -2.47 37.35 1.53
C LYS A 3 -3.52 36.45 0.85
N LEU A 4 -3.68 36.55 -0.46
CA LEU A 4 -4.63 35.74 -1.24
C LEU A 4 -4.15 34.29 -1.38
N PHE A 5 -2.83 34.09 -1.50
CA PHE A 5 -2.21 32.76 -1.59
C PHE A 5 -2.35 31.96 -0.28
N LYS A 6 -2.26 32.62 0.88
CA LYS A 6 -2.49 31.98 2.19
C LYS A 6 -3.94 31.56 2.41
N LEU A 7 -4.89 32.32 1.87
CA LEU A 7 -6.32 32.02 1.96
C LEU A 7 -6.70 30.84 1.05
N LEU A 8 -6.18 30.80 -0.19
CA LEU A 8 -6.36 29.67 -1.11
C LEU A 8 -5.74 28.38 -0.56
N PHE A 9 -4.55 28.48 0.06
CA PHE A 9 -3.90 27.33 0.69
C PHE A 9 -4.67 26.82 1.93
N SER A 10 -5.32 27.72 2.68
CA SER A 10 -6.15 27.36 3.83
C SER A 10 -7.49 26.73 3.44
N ILE A 11 -8.10 27.15 2.31
CA ILE A 11 -9.35 26.56 1.81
C ILE A 11 -9.08 25.16 1.23
N ALA A 12 -7.94 24.96 0.56
CA ALA A 12 -7.52 23.64 0.10
C ALA A 12 -7.29 22.65 1.25
N LEU A 13 -6.77 23.13 2.40
CA LEU A 13 -6.58 22.31 3.60
C LEU A 13 -7.91 21.95 4.29
N PHE A 14 -8.93 22.79 4.17
CA PHE A 14 -10.25 22.55 4.76
C PHE A 14 -11.14 21.65 3.89
N ALA A 15 -10.97 21.67 2.55
CA ALA A 15 -11.63 20.74 1.64
C ALA A 15 -11.16 19.28 1.84
N PHE A 16 -9.97 19.08 2.42
CA PHE A 16 -9.48 17.75 2.80
C PHE A 16 -10.15 17.20 4.08
N MET A 17 -10.74 18.06 4.92
CA MET A 17 -11.36 17.67 6.20
C MET A 17 -12.87 17.39 6.13
N ILE A 18 -13.54 17.76 5.02
CA ILE A 18 -15.00 17.55 4.84
C ILE A 18 -15.30 16.31 3.96
N GLY A 19 -14.28 15.70 3.35
CA GLY A 19 -14.43 14.46 2.57
C GLY A 19 -14.63 13.18 3.37
N SER A 20 -14.68 13.24 4.71
CA SER A 20 -14.65 12.06 5.59
C SER A 20 -15.98 11.74 6.29
N THR A 21 -17.12 12.05 5.68
CA THR A 21 -18.42 11.54 6.18
C THR A 21 -19.03 10.54 5.22
N VAL A 22 -18.42 9.36 5.08
CA VAL A 22 -19.14 8.10 4.84
C VAL A 22 -18.31 6.95 5.45
N PHE A 23 -18.35 6.79 6.78
CA PHE A 23 -18.12 5.48 7.39
C PHE A 23 -19.44 4.73 7.34
N ILE A 24 -19.68 4.02 6.24
CA ILE A 24 -20.69 2.96 6.21
C ILE A 24 -19.91 1.66 6.44
N GLN A 25 -19.94 1.18 7.69
CA GLN A 25 -19.68 -0.21 8.01
C GLN A 25 -20.79 -1.04 7.35
N GLU A 26 -20.57 -1.53 6.13
CA GLU A 26 -21.42 -2.56 5.53
C GLU A 26 -20.62 -3.86 5.44
N ASN A 27 -20.96 -4.77 6.36
CA ASN A 27 -20.60 -6.17 6.32
C ASN A 27 -21.23 -6.83 5.07
N ARG A 28 -20.56 -6.74 3.92
CA ARG A 28 -20.95 -7.43 2.69
C ARG A 28 -20.05 -8.62 2.42
N THR A 29 -20.49 -9.80 2.84
CA THR A 29 -20.16 -11.05 2.17
C THR A 29 -21.00 -11.14 0.89
N ASP A 30 -20.67 -10.39 -0.15
CA ASP A 30 -21.31 -10.51 -1.47
C ASP A 30 -20.28 -10.22 -2.59
N ILE A 31 -19.78 -11.31 -3.18
CA ILE A 31 -19.29 -11.49 -4.55
C ILE A 31 -19.49 -10.34 -5.56
N VAL A 32 -18.64 -9.33 -5.53
CA VAL A 32 -18.33 -8.55 -6.74
C VAL A 32 -16.84 -8.40 -6.87
N HIS A 33 -16.36 -8.74 -8.07
CA HIS A 33 -15.02 -8.49 -8.59
C HIS A 33 -14.81 -6.97 -8.80
N ALA A 34 -15.15 -6.17 -7.79
CA ALA A 34 -14.69 -4.80 -7.68
C ALA A 34 -13.20 -4.90 -7.39
N ALA A 35 -12.37 -4.22 -8.17
CA ALA A 35 -10.95 -4.10 -7.90
C ALA A 35 -10.78 -3.76 -6.42
N SER A 36 -10.23 -4.68 -5.64
CA SER A 36 -9.94 -4.45 -4.23
C SER A 36 -8.83 -3.41 -4.21
N THR A 37 -9.21 -2.13 -4.19
CA THR A 37 -8.25 -1.03 -4.18
C THR A 37 -7.61 -0.92 -2.81
N SER A 38 -6.32 -0.56 -2.77
CA SER A 38 -5.62 -0.30 -1.53
C SER A 38 -6.31 0.81 -0.72
N THR A 39 -6.37 0.63 0.60
CA THR A 39 -6.88 1.64 1.54
C THR A 39 -5.69 2.38 2.18
N PRO A 40 -5.69 3.72 2.24
CA PRO A 40 -4.60 4.45 2.91
C PRO A 40 -4.52 4.13 4.42
N PRO A 41 -3.32 3.98 5.00
CA PRO A 41 -3.14 3.84 6.43
C PRO A 41 -3.55 5.13 7.18
N PRO A 42 -4.06 5.04 8.43
CA PRO A 42 -4.17 3.82 9.22
C PRO A 42 -5.39 2.97 8.86
N ALA A 43 -5.15 1.69 8.60
CA ALA A 43 -6.17 0.69 8.23
C ALA A 43 -5.63 -0.73 8.53
N ALA A 44 -6.46 -1.76 8.39
CA ALA A 44 -5.99 -3.14 8.56
C ALA A 44 -5.01 -3.53 7.45
N VAL A 45 -4.04 -4.41 7.73
CA VAL A 45 -3.02 -4.80 6.74
C VAL A 45 -3.67 -5.35 5.45
N ASN A 46 -4.71 -6.17 5.54
CA ASN A 46 -5.43 -6.71 4.38
C ASN A 46 -6.31 -5.70 3.62
N GLU A 47 -6.55 -4.52 4.20
CA GLU A 47 -7.22 -3.40 3.52
C GLU A 47 -6.20 -2.52 2.79
N ILE A 48 -5.00 -2.36 3.37
CA ILE A 48 -3.89 -1.61 2.77
C ILE A 48 -3.27 -2.41 1.62
N PHE A 49 -3.10 -3.72 1.80
CA PHE A 49 -2.54 -4.66 0.83
C PHE A 49 -3.61 -5.71 0.47
N PRO A 50 -4.41 -5.49 -0.58
CA PRO A 50 -5.56 -6.35 -0.87
C PRO A 50 -5.19 -7.75 -1.39
N ASP A 51 -3.97 -7.95 -1.91
CA ASP A 51 -3.45 -9.27 -2.21
C ASP A 51 -3.18 -10.02 -0.88
N PRO A 52 -3.84 -11.16 -0.63
CA PRO A 52 -3.74 -11.84 0.66
C PRO A 52 -2.33 -12.37 0.95
N ASN A 53 -1.54 -12.68 -0.09
CA ASN A 53 -0.17 -13.14 0.09
C ASN A 53 0.75 -11.97 0.40
N LEU A 54 0.57 -10.82 -0.26
CA LEU A 54 1.29 -9.59 0.10
C LEU A 54 0.95 -9.15 1.53
N ALA A 55 -0.34 -9.13 1.89
CA ALA A 55 -0.78 -8.82 3.24
C ALA A 55 -0.12 -9.73 4.29
N ALA A 56 -0.07 -11.04 4.02
CA ALA A 56 0.57 -12.01 4.90
C ALA A 56 2.08 -11.75 5.06
N VAL A 57 2.79 -11.41 3.97
CA VAL A 57 4.22 -11.06 4.03
C VAL A 57 4.43 -9.78 4.85
N ILE A 58 3.63 -8.74 4.62
CA ILE A 58 3.75 -7.48 5.38
C ILE A 58 3.44 -7.69 6.86
N ALA A 59 2.34 -8.37 7.17
CA ALA A 59 1.94 -8.69 8.54
C ALA A 59 3.03 -9.49 9.26
N GLY A 60 3.60 -10.51 8.60
CA GLY A 60 4.72 -11.29 9.11
C GLY A 60 5.98 -10.46 9.35
N THR A 61 6.27 -9.50 8.47
CA THR A 61 7.42 -8.59 8.60
C THR A 61 7.25 -7.63 9.77
N LEU A 62 6.03 -7.14 10.01
CA LEU A 62 5.70 -6.25 11.13
C LEU A 62 5.49 -6.99 12.46
N GLY A 63 5.33 -8.32 12.44
CA GLY A 63 4.99 -9.11 13.61
C GLY A 63 3.55 -8.91 14.10
N VAL A 64 2.62 -8.66 13.19
CA VAL A 64 1.20 -8.38 13.45
C VAL A 64 0.30 -9.34 12.66
N SER A 65 -1.01 -9.31 12.91
CA SER A 65 -2.02 -10.03 12.13
C SER A 65 -2.46 -9.24 10.90
N ILE A 66 -2.99 -9.92 9.88
CA ILE A 66 -3.51 -9.29 8.67
C ILE A 66 -4.73 -8.37 8.92
N ILE A 67 -5.42 -8.55 10.05
CA ILE A 67 -6.57 -7.72 10.45
C ILE A 67 -6.19 -6.61 11.45
N ASP A 68 -4.92 -6.54 11.85
CA ASP A 68 -4.46 -5.50 12.78
C ASP A 68 -4.32 -4.18 12.04
N VAL A 69 -4.77 -3.10 12.69
CA VAL A 69 -4.62 -1.74 12.16
C VAL A 69 -3.17 -1.30 12.29
N VAL A 70 -2.55 -0.92 11.17
CA VAL A 70 -1.18 -0.40 11.12
C VAL A 70 -1.16 1.04 10.63
N THR A 71 -0.21 1.81 11.12
CA THR A 71 -0.03 3.23 10.82
C THR A 71 1.06 3.44 9.74
N GLN A 72 1.04 4.60 9.08
CA GLN A 72 2.12 4.96 8.14
C GLN A 72 3.50 4.91 8.81
N THR A 73 3.63 5.32 10.08
CA THR A 73 4.91 5.25 10.81
C THR A 73 5.43 3.82 10.98
N GLN A 74 4.55 2.83 11.11
CA GLN A 74 4.98 1.42 11.13
C GLN A 74 5.43 0.96 9.75
N LEU A 75 4.71 1.35 8.69
CA LEU A 75 5.06 1.04 7.30
C LEU A 75 6.37 1.72 6.85
N ASP A 76 6.60 2.96 7.29
CA ASP A 76 7.83 3.72 7.06
C ASP A 76 9.07 3.03 7.64
N GLY A 77 8.89 2.15 8.62
CA GLY A 77 9.96 1.35 9.22
C GLY A 77 10.43 0.19 8.33
N LEU A 78 9.70 -0.16 7.27
CA LEU A 78 10.07 -1.24 6.36
C LEU A 78 11.08 -0.75 5.32
N THR A 79 12.31 -1.25 5.40
CA THR A 79 13.39 -0.99 4.43
C THR A 79 13.66 -2.18 3.51
N ASP A 80 13.27 -3.37 3.94
CA ASP A 80 13.58 -4.63 3.28
C ASP A 80 12.34 -5.51 3.25
N LEU A 81 11.95 -5.98 2.06
CA LEU A 81 10.82 -6.86 1.87
C LEU A 81 11.20 -8.07 1.00
N GLY A 82 11.33 -9.22 1.64
CA GLY A 82 11.57 -10.50 0.99
C GLY A 82 10.26 -11.23 0.75
N ALA A 83 9.84 -11.36 -0.52
CA ALA A 83 8.55 -11.92 -0.89
C ALA A 83 8.64 -12.84 -2.12
N SER A 84 9.79 -13.48 -2.33
CA SER A 84 9.98 -14.39 -3.46
C SER A 84 9.18 -15.68 -3.26
N TYR A 85 8.70 -16.30 -4.34
CA TYR A 85 7.90 -17.53 -4.30
C TYR A 85 6.63 -17.46 -3.43
N SER A 86 6.01 -16.28 -3.32
CA SER A 86 4.89 -16.04 -2.39
C SER A 86 3.52 -16.09 -3.05
N ASN A 87 3.42 -16.46 -4.33
CA ASN A 87 2.17 -16.45 -5.11
C ASN A 87 1.45 -15.10 -5.11
N ILE A 88 2.19 -14.00 -5.02
CA ILE A 88 1.64 -12.64 -5.07
C ILE A 88 1.17 -12.37 -6.50
N GLY A 89 -0.08 -11.94 -6.65
CA GLY A 89 -0.70 -11.58 -7.92
C GLY A 89 -0.80 -10.06 -8.12
N SER A 90 -0.97 -9.29 -7.05
CA SER A 90 -0.99 -7.83 -7.07
C SER A 90 -0.02 -7.22 -6.05
N ILE A 91 0.50 -6.04 -6.40
CA ILE A 91 1.33 -5.19 -5.54
C ILE A 91 0.63 -3.88 -5.15
N ASP A 92 -0.70 -3.82 -5.27
CA ASP A 92 -1.48 -2.69 -4.76
C ASP A 92 -1.18 -2.45 -3.27
N GLY A 93 -1.03 -1.18 -2.90
CA GLY A 93 -0.65 -0.76 -1.55
C GLY A 93 0.86 -0.60 -1.34
N ILE A 94 1.69 -0.99 -2.32
CA ILE A 94 3.14 -0.78 -2.25
C ILE A 94 3.52 0.70 -2.15
N GLU A 95 2.62 1.59 -2.57
CA GLU A 95 2.75 3.04 -2.43
C GLU A 95 2.83 3.56 -1.00
N TYR A 96 2.41 2.74 -0.04
CA TYR A 96 2.53 3.07 1.38
C TYR A 96 3.84 2.58 2.01
N LEU A 97 4.78 2.04 1.22
CA LEU A 97 6.11 1.60 1.66
C LEU A 97 7.25 2.47 1.07
N PRO A 98 7.26 3.80 1.33
CA PRO A 98 8.14 4.75 0.62
C PRO A 98 9.64 4.55 0.92
N ASN A 99 9.97 3.86 2.02
CA ASN A 99 11.34 3.67 2.49
C ASN A 99 11.96 2.34 2.10
N LEU A 100 11.27 1.49 1.32
CA LEU A 100 11.85 0.24 0.83
C LEU A 100 13.11 0.51 0.00
N ALA A 101 14.21 -0.09 0.44
CA ALA A 101 15.49 -0.10 -0.24
C ALA A 101 15.70 -1.39 -1.04
N TYR A 102 15.18 -2.52 -0.52
CA TYR A 102 15.32 -3.83 -1.14
C TYR A 102 13.96 -4.53 -1.24
N PHE A 103 13.57 -4.89 -2.45
CA PHE A 103 12.30 -5.58 -2.70
C PHE A 103 12.47 -6.79 -3.63
N TYR A 104 12.27 -7.99 -3.06
CA TYR A 104 12.49 -9.27 -3.74
C TYR A 104 11.18 -9.98 -4.05
N LEU A 105 10.66 -9.79 -5.26
CA LEU A 105 9.38 -10.36 -5.76
C LEU A 105 9.58 -11.47 -6.80
N ASN A 106 10.75 -12.07 -6.88
CA ASN A 106 11.03 -13.13 -7.86
C ASN A 106 10.04 -14.30 -7.71
N ASP A 107 9.70 -14.92 -8.84
CA ASP A 107 8.83 -16.10 -8.90
C ASP A 107 7.44 -15.89 -8.27
N ASN A 108 6.85 -14.72 -8.52
CA ASN A 108 5.43 -14.43 -8.25
C ASN A 108 4.60 -14.40 -9.55
N GLN A 109 3.32 -14.01 -9.44
CA GLN A 109 2.34 -13.99 -10.52
C GLN A 109 1.90 -12.54 -10.87
N ILE A 110 2.77 -11.57 -10.58
CA ILE A 110 2.52 -10.14 -10.78
C ILE A 110 2.54 -9.83 -12.29
N SER A 111 1.40 -9.41 -12.82
CA SER A 111 1.27 -8.99 -14.22
C SER A 111 1.14 -7.47 -14.39
N ASP A 112 0.61 -6.79 -13.38
CA ASP A 112 0.47 -5.34 -13.36
C ASP A 112 1.48 -4.73 -12.39
N ILE A 113 2.35 -3.86 -12.92
CA ILE A 113 3.37 -3.13 -12.17
C ILE A 113 3.07 -1.64 -12.08
N SER A 114 1.88 -1.20 -12.53
CA SER A 114 1.45 0.19 -12.44
C SER A 114 1.46 0.77 -11.02
N PRO A 115 1.28 -0.02 -9.92
CA PRO A 115 1.45 0.51 -8.56
C PRO A 115 2.87 1.00 -8.24
N LEU A 116 3.89 0.61 -9.01
CA LEU A 116 5.25 1.18 -8.86
C LEU A 116 5.40 2.55 -9.54
N ALA A 117 4.47 2.92 -10.43
CA ALA A 117 4.53 4.20 -11.13
C ALA A 117 3.98 5.35 -10.26
N SER A 118 3.10 5.04 -9.30
CA SER A 118 2.56 6.01 -8.33
C SER A 118 3.55 6.33 -7.20
N THR A 119 4.68 5.62 -7.13
CA THR A 119 5.63 5.68 -6.02
C THR A 119 6.94 6.38 -6.37
N SER A 120 7.32 7.37 -5.58
CA SER A 120 8.71 7.88 -5.56
C SER A 120 9.51 7.14 -4.50
N PHE A 121 10.01 5.95 -4.83
CA PHE A 121 10.94 5.26 -3.95
C PHE A 121 12.29 5.98 -3.95
N SER A 122 12.52 6.81 -2.93
CA SER A 122 13.76 7.60 -2.84
C SER A 122 14.97 6.75 -2.43
N ASN A 123 14.73 5.57 -1.83
CA ASN A 123 15.75 4.70 -1.26
C ASN A 123 15.94 3.36 -2.01
N LEU A 124 15.14 3.09 -3.06
CA LEU A 124 15.13 1.80 -3.74
C LEU A 124 16.45 1.55 -4.46
N SER A 125 17.19 0.57 -3.95
CA SER A 125 18.49 0.16 -4.48
C SER A 125 18.38 -1.10 -5.33
N TYR A 126 17.41 -1.97 -5.02
CA TYR A 126 17.19 -3.21 -5.76
C TYR A 126 15.71 -3.58 -5.81
N LEU A 127 15.25 -3.95 -7.01
CA LEU A 127 13.91 -4.44 -7.28
C LEU A 127 14.01 -5.65 -8.23
N GLY A 128 13.57 -6.82 -7.76
CA GLY A 128 13.57 -8.06 -8.55
C GLY A 128 12.16 -8.59 -8.78
N PHE A 129 11.71 -8.64 -10.03
CA PHE A 129 10.42 -9.18 -10.47
C PHE A 129 10.65 -10.06 -11.73
N GLY A 130 11.23 -11.24 -11.54
CA GLY A 130 11.47 -12.18 -12.63
C GLY A 130 11.20 -13.61 -12.21
N LYS A 131 10.93 -14.49 -13.18
CA LYS A 131 11.02 -15.93 -12.94
C LYS A 131 12.48 -16.35 -12.93
N ALA A 132 12.88 -17.18 -11.97
CA ALA A 132 14.16 -17.87 -12.03
C ALA A 132 14.13 -18.87 -13.20
N THR A 133 14.66 -18.48 -14.36
CA THR A 133 14.97 -19.43 -15.43
C THR A 133 16.19 -20.24 -15.03
N VAL A 134 16.00 -21.56 -14.87
CA VAL A 134 17.08 -22.54 -14.62
C VAL A 134 17.94 -22.72 -15.86
#